data_AF-A0A7G8UYP6-F1
#
_entry.id   AF-A0A7G8UYP6-F1
#
_cell.length_a   1.000
_cell.length_b   1.000
_cell.length_c   1.000
_cell.angle_alpha   90.00
_cell.angle_beta   90.00
_cell.angle_gamma   90.00
#
_symmetry.space_group_name_H-M   'P 1'
#
loop_
_entity.id
_entity.type
_entity.pdbx_description
1 polymer ?
#
loop_
_entity_poly.entity_id
_entity_poly.type
_entity_poly.pdbx_seq_one_letter_code
_entity_poly.pdbx_strand_id
1 'polypeptide(L)'
;MLLEQINNSLSSAQNRNMSGGIMGKNLKITDNGSGQLTLSGDILITLKVLDLTSYSTSRLQSLMKFTEQTIMSKLRGGAYGEQAIFYEYNSAKRSFTNKQHTYSIRYNFSYTARVIQINSLSQLSGNDFVLALVDDIGHRFTDIYGRKHASGGLTQASGGPATVIYSEWEKDNLIGVHEFFHTLGLLDLEENGLENRLMYHLGKVGSNVTNKEKAIMNQFIMYDLRNMTRSNYSNPGNNTVNQLRTFLNDTSNGFKYNKAKFR
;
A
#
# COMPACT_ATOMS: atom_id res chain seq x y z
N MET A 1 -6.16 9.30 23.77
CA MET A 1 -4.90 8.55 23.59
C MET A 1 -3.76 9.52 23.84
N LEU A 2 -2.80 9.17 24.71
CA LEU A 2 -1.67 10.04 25.07
C LEU A 2 -0.53 9.86 24.07
N LEU A 3 0.23 10.90 23.70
CA LEU A 3 1.38 10.78 22.79
C LEU A 3 2.45 9.82 23.32
N GLU A 4 2.58 9.71 24.64
CA GLU A 4 3.46 8.73 25.27
C GLU A 4 3.03 7.29 24.95
N GLN A 5 1.73 7.01 24.94
CA GLN A 5 1.21 5.72 24.48
C GLN A 5 1.52 5.48 23.00
N ILE A 6 1.44 6.52 22.16
CA ILE A 6 1.82 6.45 20.74
C ILE A 6 3.33 6.21 20.60
N ASN A 7 4.18 6.89 21.37
CA ASN A 7 5.63 6.67 21.35
C ASN A 7 6.02 5.27 21.82
N ASN A 8 5.35 4.74 22.85
CA ASN A 8 5.55 3.37 23.31
C ASN A 8 5.08 2.36 22.26
N SER A 9 3.96 2.62 21.61
CA SER A 9 3.48 1.87 20.44
C SER A 9 4.51 1.87 19.31
N LEU A 10 4.99 3.05 18.89
CA LEU A 10 6.01 3.18 17.84
C LEU A 10 7.31 2.45 18.22
N SER A 11 7.77 2.58 19.46
CA SER A 11 8.96 1.90 19.97
C SER A 11 8.82 0.37 19.95
N SER A 12 7.63 -0.13 20.26
CA SER A 12 7.32 -1.57 20.23
C SER A 12 7.15 -2.13 18.81
N ALA A 13 6.92 -1.26 17.82
CA ALA A 13 6.77 -1.64 16.42
C ALA A 13 8.10 -1.63 15.63
N GLN A 14 9.17 -1.06 16.19
CA GLN A 14 10.46 -0.93 15.51
C GLN A 14 11.02 -2.28 15.06
N ASN A 15 11.52 -2.34 13.83
CA ASN A 15 12.15 -3.52 13.20
C ASN A 15 11.27 -4.79 13.13
N ARG A 16 9.98 -4.71 13.45
CA ARG A 16 9.05 -5.82 13.25
C ARG A 16 8.52 -5.77 11.83
N ASN A 17 8.50 -6.92 11.14
CA ASN A 17 7.73 -7.05 9.91
C ASN A 17 6.25 -6.82 10.25
N MET A 18 5.67 -5.82 9.61
CA MET A 18 4.25 -5.48 9.68
C MET A 18 3.46 -6.23 8.62
N SER A 19 2.15 -6.00 8.58
CA SER A 19 1.32 -6.31 7.42
C SER A 19 1.87 -5.67 6.15
N GLY A 20 1.64 -6.32 5.01
CA GLY A 20 2.14 -5.92 3.70
C GLY A 20 3.61 -6.24 3.45
N GLY A 21 4.39 -6.71 4.42
CA GLY A 21 5.85 -6.68 4.28
C GLY A 21 6.42 -5.27 4.46
N ILE A 22 5.70 -4.42 5.21
CA ILE A 22 6.18 -3.13 5.66
C ILE A 22 7.07 -3.35 6.91
N MET A 23 8.13 -2.59 7.09
CA MET A 23 8.91 -2.54 8.33
C MET A 23 9.25 -1.09 8.66
N GLY A 24 9.07 -0.71 9.91
CA GLY A 24 9.34 0.63 10.39
C GLY A 24 10.61 0.68 11.24
N LYS A 25 11.43 1.71 11.07
CA LYS A 25 12.61 1.98 11.89
C LYS A 25 12.66 3.45 12.26
N ASN A 26 13.32 3.77 13.37
CA ASN A 26 13.49 5.15 13.85
C ASN A 26 12.16 5.92 13.92
N LEU A 27 11.04 5.22 14.12
CA LEU A 27 9.71 5.85 14.14
C LEU A 27 9.57 6.74 15.36
N LYS A 28 9.08 7.96 15.17
CA LYS A 28 8.87 8.95 16.22
C LYS A 28 7.67 9.84 15.91
N ILE A 29 7.06 10.37 16.97
CA ILE A 29 6.07 11.43 16.86
C ILE A 29 6.50 12.65 17.70
N THR A 30 6.41 13.84 17.11
CA THR A 30 6.79 15.10 17.76
C THR A 30 5.68 16.13 17.61
N ASP A 31 5.33 16.81 18.70
CA ASP A 31 4.49 18.01 18.69
C ASP A 31 5.38 19.24 18.50
N ASN A 32 5.02 20.14 17.58
CA ASN A 32 5.75 21.38 17.37
C ASN A 32 5.28 22.53 18.29
N GLY A 33 4.29 22.30 19.15
CA GLY A 33 3.72 23.29 20.07
C GLY A 33 2.74 24.27 19.42
N SER A 34 2.41 24.10 18.14
CA SER A 34 1.48 24.94 17.39
C SER A 34 0.28 24.16 16.84
N GLY A 35 -0.07 23.03 17.46
CA GLY A 35 -1.16 22.17 16.99
C GLY A 35 -0.80 21.30 15.77
N GLN A 36 0.49 20.99 15.57
CA GLN A 36 0.91 20.02 14.56
C GLN A 36 1.71 18.87 15.18
N LEU A 37 1.26 17.65 14.90
CA LEU A 37 2.00 16.43 15.17
C LEU A 37 2.74 16.00 13.91
N THR A 38 4.04 15.76 14.02
CA THR A 38 4.85 15.18 12.94
C THR A 38 5.18 13.73 13.29
N LEU A 39 4.74 12.79 12.46
CA LEU A 39 5.22 11.41 12.48
C LEU A 39 6.37 11.27 11.48
N SER A 40 7.45 10.63 11.89
CA SER A 40 8.63 10.46 11.04
C SER A 40 9.39 9.20 11.38
N GLY A 41 10.31 8.81 10.50
CA GLY A 41 11.10 7.57 10.60
C GLY A 41 11.34 6.98 9.22
N ASP A 42 11.85 5.77 9.18
CA ASP A 42 12.12 5.02 7.97
C ASP A 42 11.06 3.93 7.78
N ILE A 43 10.51 3.84 6.58
CA ILE A 43 9.54 2.82 6.19
C ILE A 43 10.13 2.02 5.04
N LEU A 44 10.39 0.74 5.28
CA LEU A 44 10.69 -0.25 4.26
C LEU A 44 9.38 -0.90 3.82
N ILE A 45 9.14 -1.01 2.51
CA ILE A 45 8.03 -1.79 1.95
C ILE A 45 8.62 -2.88 1.07
N THR A 46 8.18 -4.12 1.26
CA THR A 46 8.54 -5.26 0.41
C THR A 46 7.33 -5.71 -0.40
N LEU A 47 7.42 -5.60 -1.72
CA LEU A 47 6.44 -6.16 -2.65
C LEU A 47 7.00 -7.45 -3.25
N LYS A 48 6.29 -8.56 -3.05
CA LYS A 48 6.64 -9.86 -3.63
C LYS A 48 5.94 -10.03 -4.97
N VAL A 49 6.68 -10.44 -5.98
CA VAL A 49 6.19 -10.59 -7.34
C VAL A 49 6.18 -12.08 -7.67
N LEU A 50 5.00 -12.62 -7.94
CA LEU A 50 4.80 -14.02 -8.27
C LEU A 50 4.45 -14.15 -9.75
N ASP A 51 5.39 -14.67 -10.55
CA ASP A 51 5.15 -14.93 -11.96
C ASP A 51 4.33 -16.21 -12.14
N LEU A 52 3.06 -16.05 -12.54
CA LEU A 52 2.17 -17.16 -12.88
C LEU A 52 1.88 -17.23 -14.39
N THR A 53 2.62 -16.50 -15.22
CA THR A 53 2.39 -16.49 -16.67
C THR A 53 2.75 -17.84 -17.30
N SER A 54 2.11 -18.15 -18.43
CA SER A 54 2.37 -19.34 -19.25
C SER A 54 3.49 -19.13 -20.28
N TYR A 55 4.07 -17.93 -20.35
CA TYR A 55 5.07 -17.54 -21.34
C TYR A 55 6.29 -16.86 -20.69
N SER A 56 7.26 -16.44 -21.52
CA SER A 56 8.51 -15.82 -21.05
C SER A 56 8.29 -14.39 -20.57
N THR A 57 8.86 -14.06 -19.41
CA THR A 57 8.77 -12.74 -18.77
C THR A 57 10.10 -11.97 -18.85
N SER A 58 10.63 -11.85 -20.08
CA SER A 58 11.99 -11.33 -20.35
C SER A 58 12.30 -9.94 -19.79
N ARG A 59 11.29 -9.09 -19.56
CA ARG A 59 11.44 -7.72 -19.03
C ARG A 59 11.05 -7.59 -17.56
N LEU A 60 10.71 -8.69 -16.88
CA LEU A 60 10.17 -8.67 -15.52
C LEU A 60 11.07 -7.91 -14.53
N GLN A 61 12.37 -8.16 -14.56
CA GLN A 61 13.32 -7.48 -13.67
C GLN A 61 13.34 -5.97 -13.88
N SER A 62 13.26 -5.51 -15.13
CA SER A 62 13.20 -4.09 -15.47
C SER A 62 11.88 -3.45 -14.99
N LEU A 63 10.76 -4.16 -15.15
CA LEU A 63 9.44 -3.71 -14.66
C LEU A 63 9.41 -3.61 -13.13
N MET A 64 9.93 -4.63 -12.44
CA MET A 64 10.06 -4.64 -10.99
C MET A 64 10.92 -3.47 -10.49
N LYS A 65 12.04 -3.20 -11.17
CA LYS A 65 12.93 -2.09 -10.80
C LYS A 65 12.27 -0.73 -11.00
N PHE A 66 11.53 -0.57 -12.10
CA PHE A 66 10.75 0.64 -12.35
C PHE A 66 9.68 0.85 -11.26
N THR A 67 8.96 -0.20 -10.89
CA THR A 67 7.96 -0.16 -9.82
C THR A 67 8.59 0.22 -8.49
N GLU A 68 9.72 -0.39 -8.13
CA GLU A 68 10.48 -0.06 -6.91
C GLU A 68 10.82 1.43 -6.83
N GLN A 69 11.43 1.97 -7.89
CA GLN A 69 11.83 3.38 -7.96
C GLN A 69 10.62 4.32 -7.92
N THR A 70 9.53 3.94 -8.59
CA THR A 70 8.33 4.76 -8.65
C THR A 70 7.64 4.81 -7.29
N ILE A 71 7.49 3.68 -6.58
CA ILE A 71 6.93 3.65 -5.22
C ILE A 71 7.70 4.62 -4.30
N MET A 72 9.03 4.52 -4.29
CA MET A 72 9.87 5.40 -3.45
C MET A 72 9.69 6.88 -3.84
N SER A 73 9.69 7.18 -5.14
CA SER A 73 9.52 8.55 -5.65
C SER A 73 8.16 9.15 -5.28
N LYS A 74 7.08 8.39 -5.41
CA LYS A 74 5.72 8.87 -5.17
C LYS A 74 5.37 8.98 -3.69
N LEU A 75 5.93 8.14 -2.83
CA LEU A 75 5.74 8.24 -1.37
C LEU A 75 6.66 9.28 -0.71
N ARG A 76 7.71 9.73 -1.40
CA ARG A 76 8.61 10.79 -0.91
C ARG A 76 7.89 12.14 -0.75
N GLY A 77 8.37 12.95 0.18
CA GLY A 77 8.05 14.39 0.27
C GLY A 77 7.13 14.80 1.41
N GLY A 78 6.77 13.86 2.28
CA GLY A 78 5.84 14.09 3.38
C GLY A 78 4.41 14.40 2.92
N ALA A 79 3.45 14.15 3.78
CA ALA A 79 2.02 14.37 3.50
C ALA A 79 1.33 14.98 4.71
N TYR A 80 0.30 15.78 4.48
CA TYR A 80 -0.54 16.28 5.55
C TYR A 80 -1.79 15.41 5.63
N GLY A 81 -1.93 14.68 6.73
CA GLY A 81 -3.12 13.91 7.08
C GLY A 81 -4.27 14.81 7.50
N GLU A 82 -5.45 14.21 7.58
CA GLU A 82 -6.61 14.83 8.18
C GLU A 82 -6.34 15.20 9.66
N GLN A 83 -7.12 16.16 10.16
CA GLN A 83 -7.02 16.61 11.54
C GLN A 83 -7.38 15.49 12.50
N ALA A 84 -6.67 15.38 13.62
CA ALA A 84 -6.92 14.40 14.65
C ALA A 84 -7.06 15.07 16.01
N ILE A 85 -8.07 14.65 16.77
CA ILE A 85 -8.35 15.21 18.09
C ILE A 85 -7.53 14.43 19.12
N PHE A 86 -6.61 15.13 19.78
CA PHE A 86 -5.84 14.61 20.90
C PHE A 86 -6.00 15.51 22.11
N TYR A 87 -5.58 15.03 23.27
CA TYR A 87 -5.40 15.89 24.41
C TYR A 87 -4.22 16.85 24.16
N GLU A 88 -4.28 18.08 24.67
CA GLU A 88 -3.23 19.10 24.51
C GLU A 88 -1.97 18.70 25.29
N TYR A 89 -0.79 18.74 24.66
CA TYR A 89 0.50 18.47 25.31
C TYR A 89 1.09 19.70 25.99
N ASN A 90 1.38 19.61 27.28
CA ASN A 90 2.12 20.62 28.02
C ASN A 90 3.62 20.28 28.00
N SER A 91 4.38 21.00 27.18
CA SER A 91 5.83 20.78 27.02
C SER A 91 6.64 21.00 28.30
N ALA A 92 6.24 21.97 29.13
CA ALA A 92 6.91 22.27 30.40
C ALA A 92 6.72 21.14 31.43
N LYS A 93 5.54 20.53 31.47
CA LYS A 93 5.21 19.41 32.37
C LYS A 93 5.50 18.04 31.75
N ARG A 94 5.87 18.00 30.47
CA ARG A 94 6.02 16.78 29.67
C ARG A 94 4.81 15.84 29.77
N SER A 95 3.61 16.39 29.86
CA SER A 95 2.37 15.64 30.09
C SER A 95 1.19 16.23 29.34
N PHE A 96 0.16 15.41 29.09
CA PHE A 96 -1.08 15.84 28.44
C PHE A 96 -2.07 16.41 29.45
N THR A 97 -2.83 17.40 29.03
CA THR A 97 -3.93 17.99 29.81
C THR A 97 -5.27 17.33 29.48
N ASN A 98 -6.32 17.58 30.25
CA ASN A 98 -7.67 17.07 29.93
C ASN A 98 -8.38 17.85 28.82
N LYS A 99 -7.73 18.86 28.24
CA LYS A 99 -8.29 19.70 27.18
C LYS A 99 -8.04 19.05 25.82
N GLN A 100 -9.08 18.90 25.02
CA GLN A 100 -8.95 18.42 23.65
C GLN A 100 -8.44 19.53 22.74
N HIS A 101 -7.56 19.16 21.81
CA HIS A 101 -7.01 20.01 20.78
C HIS A 101 -7.03 19.27 19.44
N THR A 102 -7.33 20.01 18.39
CA THR A 102 -7.35 19.47 17.03
C THR A 102 -5.98 19.65 16.41
N TYR A 103 -5.27 18.55 16.22
CA TYR A 103 -3.94 18.55 15.64
C TYR A 103 -3.99 18.30 14.14
N SER A 104 -3.20 19.07 13.39
CA SER A 104 -2.82 18.67 12.03
C SER A 104 -1.77 17.56 12.11
N ILE A 105 -1.88 16.55 11.25
CA ILE A 105 -0.90 15.47 11.18
C ILE A 105 0.00 15.69 9.97
N ARG A 106 1.31 15.70 10.19
CA ARG A 106 2.32 15.66 9.14
C ARG A 106 3.03 14.31 9.15
N TYR A 107 2.97 13.59 8.05
CA TYR A 107 3.78 12.41 7.80
C TYR A 107 5.09 12.85 7.14
N ASN A 108 6.22 12.45 7.70
CA ASN A 108 7.56 12.77 7.22
C ASN A 108 8.44 11.51 7.29
N PHE A 109 8.04 10.49 6.56
CA PHE A 109 8.76 9.23 6.47
C PHE A 109 9.76 9.22 5.30
N SER A 110 10.88 8.54 5.51
CA SER A 110 11.78 8.13 4.45
C SER A 110 11.37 6.75 3.95
N TYR A 111 11.05 6.63 2.66
CA TYR A 111 10.56 5.38 2.08
C TYR A 111 11.66 4.65 1.33
N THR A 112 11.82 3.36 1.64
CA THR A 112 12.54 2.39 0.82
C THR A 112 11.54 1.36 0.33
N ALA A 113 11.53 1.07 -0.97
CA ALA A 113 10.78 -0.05 -1.52
C ALA A 113 11.76 -1.15 -1.95
N ARG A 114 11.33 -2.41 -1.84
CA ARG A 114 12.02 -3.57 -2.38
C ARG A 114 11.01 -4.40 -3.15
N VAL A 115 11.23 -4.54 -4.45
CA VAL A 115 10.39 -5.42 -5.30
C VAL A 115 11.19 -6.68 -5.57
N ILE A 116 10.73 -7.82 -5.04
CA ILE A 116 11.45 -9.10 -5.12
C ILE A 116 10.61 -10.15 -5.84
N GLN A 117 11.24 -10.95 -6.69
CA GLN A 117 10.58 -12.07 -7.32
C GLN A 117 10.57 -13.26 -6.35
N ILE A 118 9.44 -13.94 -6.27
CA ILE A 118 9.29 -15.22 -5.59
C ILE A 118 8.93 -16.29 -6.62
N ASN A 119 9.35 -17.52 -6.33
CA ASN A 119 9.16 -18.67 -7.20
C ASN A 119 8.15 -19.67 -6.63
N SER A 120 7.74 -19.50 -5.36
CA SER A 120 6.78 -20.38 -4.70
C SER A 120 5.93 -19.66 -3.66
N LEU A 121 4.73 -20.18 -3.42
CA LEU A 121 3.81 -19.68 -2.38
C LEU A 121 4.39 -19.81 -0.96
N SER A 122 5.31 -20.76 -0.73
CA SER A 122 5.99 -20.92 0.57
C SER A 122 6.89 -19.75 0.94
N GLN A 123 7.25 -18.89 -0.02
CA GLN A 123 7.98 -17.65 0.23
C GLN A 123 7.05 -16.50 0.66
N LEU A 124 5.73 -16.71 0.66
CA LEU A 124 4.75 -15.79 1.24
C LEU A 124 4.51 -16.14 2.71
N SER A 125 4.30 -15.12 3.52
CA SER A 125 4.09 -15.24 4.96
C SER A 125 3.24 -14.09 5.50
N GLY A 126 2.38 -14.39 6.47
CA GLY A 126 1.56 -13.37 7.12
C GLY A 126 0.68 -12.63 6.12
N ASN A 127 0.87 -11.31 6.02
CA ASN A 127 0.13 -10.43 5.12
C ASN A 127 1.04 -9.77 4.08
N ASP A 128 2.05 -10.46 3.53
CA ASP A 128 2.92 -9.88 2.48
C ASP A 128 2.11 -9.20 1.36
N PHE A 129 2.58 -8.04 0.88
CA PHE A 129 2.11 -7.50 -0.38
C PHE A 129 2.58 -8.41 -1.50
N VAL A 130 1.63 -8.88 -2.31
CA VAL A 130 1.91 -9.71 -3.47
C VAL A 130 1.30 -9.11 -4.71
N LEU A 131 2.10 -9.05 -5.77
CA LEU A 131 1.67 -8.73 -7.13
C LEU A 131 1.84 -9.99 -7.98
N ALA A 132 0.73 -10.66 -8.29
CA ALA A 132 0.75 -11.86 -9.12
C ALA A 132 0.63 -11.47 -10.61
N LEU A 133 1.54 -11.99 -11.43
CA LEU A 133 1.45 -11.81 -12.88
C LEU A 133 0.64 -12.94 -13.50
N VAL A 134 -0.36 -12.57 -14.27
CA VAL A 134 -1.27 -13.51 -14.93
C VAL A 134 -1.23 -13.32 -16.44
N ASP A 135 -1.74 -14.32 -17.17
CA ASP A 135 -1.83 -14.27 -18.62
C ASP A 135 -2.98 -13.35 -19.07
N ASP A 136 -4.08 -13.32 -18.32
CA ASP A 136 -5.31 -12.59 -18.66
C ASP A 136 -6.18 -12.37 -17.40
N ILE A 137 -7.01 -11.32 -17.44
CA ILE A 137 -8.03 -11.00 -16.45
C ILE A 137 -9.36 -10.87 -17.19
N GLY A 138 -10.32 -11.74 -16.88
CA GLY A 138 -11.66 -11.72 -17.50
C GLY A 138 -12.59 -10.66 -16.93
N HIS A 139 -12.22 -10.03 -15.82
CA HIS A 139 -12.99 -8.98 -15.15
C HIS A 139 -13.24 -7.79 -16.09
N ARG A 140 -14.49 -7.31 -16.09
CA ARG A 140 -14.91 -6.12 -16.84
C ARG A 140 -15.73 -5.22 -15.94
N PHE A 141 -15.51 -3.92 -16.04
CA PHE A 141 -16.24 -2.91 -15.29
C PHE A 141 -16.91 -1.92 -16.25
N THR A 142 -17.90 -1.20 -15.72
CA THR A 142 -18.59 -0.13 -16.45
C THR A 142 -18.26 1.19 -15.78
N ASP A 143 -17.77 2.15 -16.55
CA ASP A 143 -17.43 3.48 -16.01
C ASP A 143 -18.67 4.33 -15.69
N ILE A 144 -18.47 5.46 -15.02
CA ILE A 144 -19.53 6.45 -14.76
C ILE A 144 -20.23 6.98 -16.03
N TYR A 145 -19.69 6.72 -17.23
CA TYR A 145 -20.26 7.11 -18.52
C TYR A 145 -20.97 5.94 -19.24
N GLY A 146 -21.10 4.78 -18.60
CA GLY A 146 -21.79 3.61 -19.14
C GLY A 146 -20.96 2.77 -20.12
N ARG A 147 -19.66 3.03 -20.26
CA ARG A 147 -18.76 2.28 -21.17
C ARG A 147 -18.12 1.11 -20.46
N LYS A 148 -18.04 -0.02 -21.16
CA LYS A 148 -17.42 -1.25 -20.63
C LYS A 148 -15.93 -1.26 -20.93
N HIS A 149 -15.13 -1.57 -19.92
CA HIS A 149 -13.67 -1.63 -19.98
C HIS A 149 -13.15 -3.00 -19.56
N ALA A 150 -11.96 -3.34 -20.06
CA ALA A 150 -11.19 -4.50 -19.61
C ALA A 150 -10.20 -4.04 -18.54
N SER A 151 -9.89 -4.93 -17.60
CA SER A 151 -8.93 -4.68 -16.54
C SER A 151 -7.54 -5.19 -16.96
N GLY A 152 -6.52 -4.31 -16.89
CA GLY A 152 -5.11 -4.70 -17.05
C GLY A 152 -4.47 -5.13 -15.72
N GLY A 153 -5.10 -4.77 -14.60
CA GLY A 153 -4.76 -5.16 -13.25
C GLY A 153 -6.00 -5.15 -12.35
N LEU A 154 -5.93 -5.93 -11.28
CA LEU A 154 -7.01 -6.05 -10.32
C LEU A 154 -6.46 -6.30 -8.93
N THR A 155 -7.03 -5.65 -7.93
CA THR A 155 -6.56 -5.73 -6.54
C THR A 155 -7.72 -5.96 -5.58
N GLN A 156 -7.50 -6.78 -4.55
CA GLN A 156 -8.47 -6.99 -3.46
C GLN A 156 -8.58 -5.79 -2.50
N ALA A 157 -7.83 -4.72 -2.79
CA ALA A 157 -7.65 -3.49 -2.00
C ALA A 157 -7.10 -3.73 -0.58
N SER A 158 -6.69 -2.63 0.09
CA SER A 158 -6.48 -2.55 1.54
C SER A 158 -5.72 -3.72 2.16
N GLY A 159 -4.45 -3.91 1.76
CA GLY A 159 -3.59 -4.96 2.28
C GLY A 159 -3.70 -6.30 1.55
N GLY A 160 -4.69 -6.48 0.68
CA GLY A 160 -4.89 -7.72 -0.07
C GLY A 160 -3.95 -7.91 -1.27
N PRO A 161 -4.00 -9.09 -1.91
CA PRO A 161 -3.24 -9.37 -3.12
C PRO A 161 -3.67 -8.49 -4.30
N ALA A 162 -2.70 -8.20 -5.15
CA ALA A 162 -2.85 -7.50 -6.42
C ALA A 162 -2.45 -8.41 -7.59
N THR A 163 -3.00 -8.15 -8.77
CA THR A 163 -2.70 -8.86 -10.01
C THR A 163 -2.50 -7.91 -11.17
N VAL A 164 -1.63 -8.27 -12.11
CA VAL A 164 -1.44 -7.55 -13.37
C VAL A 164 -1.29 -8.53 -14.52
N ILE A 165 -1.84 -8.19 -15.68
CA ILE A 165 -1.53 -8.87 -16.94
C ILE A 165 -0.13 -8.45 -17.35
N TYR A 166 0.79 -9.41 -17.54
CA TYR A 166 2.18 -9.08 -17.86
C TYR A 166 2.32 -8.25 -19.15
N SER A 167 1.55 -8.59 -20.20
CA SER A 167 1.58 -7.86 -21.47
C SER A 167 1.05 -6.43 -21.36
N GLU A 168 0.16 -6.15 -20.41
CA GLU A 168 -0.28 -4.78 -20.11
C GLU A 168 0.77 -4.04 -19.28
N TRP A 169 1.43 -4.71 -18.33
CA TRP A 169 2.52 -4.12 -17.57
C TRP A 169 3.73 -3.77 -18.46
N GLU A 170 3.98 -4.53 -19.52
CA GLU A 170 5.00 -4.19 -20.52
C GLU A 170 4.69 -2.94 -21.36
N LYS A 171 3.40 -2.67 -21.59
CA LYS A 171 2.91 -1.49 -22.34
C LYS A 171 2.82 -0.25 -21.46
N ASP A 172 2.38 -0.44 -20.22
CA ASP A 172 2.26 0.60 -19.21
C ASP A 172 2.91 0.16 -17.90
N ASN A 173 4.18 0.54 -17.73
CA ASN A 173 4.96 0.18 -16.55
C ASN A 173 4.34 0.67 -15.22
N LEU A 174 3.44 1.67 -15.27
CA LEU A 174 2.81 2.26 -14.09
C LEU A 174 1.68 1.39 -13.52
N ILE A 175 1.13 0.44 -14.28
CA ILE A 175 0.02 -0.40 -13.82
C ILE A 175 0.40 -1.22 -12.57
N GLY A 176 1.63 -1.74 -12.50
CA GLY A 176 2.11 -2.43 -11.30
C GLY A 176 2.19 -1.54 -10.07
N VAL A 177 2.42 -0.23 -10.24
CA VAL A 177 2.42 0.75 -9.15
C VAL A 177 0.99 1.11 -8.76
N HIS A 178 0.10 1.29 -9.74
CA HIS A 178 -1.33 1.55 -9.55
C HIS A 178 -1.98 0.46 -8.70
N GLU A 179 -1.83 -0.81 -9.09
CA GLU A 179 -2.37 -1.95 -8.33
C GLU A 179 -1.78 -2.04 -6.92
N PHE A 180 -0.48 -1.81 -6.79
CA PHE A 180 0.14 -1.74 -5.47
C PHE A 180 -0.42 -0.58 -4.61
N PHE A 181 -0.79 0.55 -5.20
CA PHE A 181 -1.34 1.67 -4.43
C PHE A 181 -2.79 1.41 -3.98
N HIS A 182 -3.54 0.56 -4.66
CA HIS A 182 -4.79 0.01 -4.12
C HIS A 182 -4.57 -0.82 -2.86
N THR A 183 -3.46 -1.57 -2.76
CA THR A 183 -3.14 -2.30 -1.52
C THR A 183 -2.82 -1.36 -0.37
N LEU A 184 -2.46 -0.11 -0.64
CA LEU A 184 -2.28 0.95 0.36
C LEU A 184 -3.55 1.80 0.59
N GLY A 185 -4.69 1.38 0.05
CA GLY A 185 -6.00 1.98 0.30
C GLY A 185 -6.37 3.13 -0.63
N LEU A 186 -5.63 3.37 -1.72
CA LEU A 186 -6.12 4.29 -2.75
C LEU A 186 -7.25 3.65 -3.55
N LEU A 187 -8.22 4.48 -3.94
CA LEU A 187 -9.32 4.10 -4.81
C LEU A 187 -9.09 4.64 -6.20
N ASP A 188 -9.77 4.03 -7.16
CA ASP A 188 -9.83 4.47 -8.54
C ASP A 188 -10.44 5.86 -8.69
N LEU A 189 -9.97 6.58 -9.69
CA LEU A 189 -10.44 7.91 -10.08
C LEU A 189 -11.01 7.84 -11.51
N GLU A 190 -12.28 8.21 -11.68
CA GLU A 190 -12.95 8.16 -12.99
C GLU A 190 -13.26 9.56 -13.57
N GLU A 191 -13.10 10.61 -12.77
CA GLU A 191 -13.54 11.96 -13.14
C GLU A 191 -12.68 12.55 -14.27
N ASN A 192 -13.32 13.24 -15.22
CA ASN A 192 -12.65 14.00 -16.27
C ASN A 192 -11.64 15.00 -15.69
N GLY A 193 -10.48 15.12 -16.33
CA GLY A 193 -9.39 16.01 -15.89
C GLY A 193 -8.44 15.41 -14.86
N LEU A 194 -8.65 14.15 -14.47
CA LEU A 194 -7.77 13.40 -13.57
C LEU A 194 -6.83 12.43 -14.31
N GLU A 195 -6.75 12.47 -15.64
CA GLU A 195 -6.00 11.53 -16.48
C GLU A 195 -4.49 11.52 -16.18
N ASN A 196 -3.98 12.62 -15.61
CA ASN A 196 -2.58 12.71 -15.21
C ASN A 196 -2.28 12.03 -13.86
N ARG A 197 -3.30 11.56 -13.13
CA ARG A 197 -3.21 10.93 -11.81
C ARG A 197 -2.89 9.45 -11.93
N LEU A 198 -2.08 8.96 -11.01
CA LEU A 198 -1.68 7.56 -10.95
C LEU A 198 -2.86 6.63 -10.69
N MET A 199 -3.91 7.08 -10.01
CA MET A 199 -5.09 6.24 -9.74
C MET A 199 -6.21 6.42 -10.77
N TYR A 200 -5.94 7.05 -11.92
CA TYR A 200 -6.91 7.14 -13.00
C TYR A 200 -6.99 5.81 -13.77
N HIS A 201 -8.19 5.25 -13.92
CA HIS A 201 -8.37 3.85 -14.37
C HIS A 201 -8.99 3.68 -15.76
N LEU A 202 -9.49 4.77 -16.38
CA LEU A 202 -10.17 4.72 -17.68
C LEU A 202 -9.22 4.82 -18.89
N GLY A 203 -7.91 4.69 -18.70
CA GLY A 203 -6.94 4.83 -19.76
C GLY A 203 -5.51 4.57 -19.31
N LYS A 204 -4.53 5.13 -20.05
CA LYS A 204 -3.12 5.05 -19.65
C LYS A 204 -2.97 5.69 -18.29
N VAL A 205 -2.33 4.96 -17.37
CA VAL A 205 -2.20 5.40 -16.00
C VAL A 205 -1.34 6.66 -15.98
N GLY A 206 -1.86 7.72 -15.34
CA GLY A 206 -1.09 8.93 -15.11
C GLY A 206 0.07 8.68 -14.13
N SER A 207 0.87 9.70 -13.83
CA SER A 207 2.01 9.51 -12.91
C SER A 207 1.90 10.32 -11.62
N ASN A 208 0.92 11.20 -11.49
CA ASN A 208 0.84 12.13 -10.37
C ASN A 208 0.12 11.55 -9.16
N VAL A 209 0.66 11.84 -7.98
CA VAL A 209 0.08 11.48 -6.68
C VAL A 209 0.07 12.73 -5.81
N THR A 210 -1.12 13.15 -5.41
CA THR A 210 -1.38 14.34 -4.61
C THR A 210 -1.05 14.12 -3.15
N ASN A 211 -0.93 15.21 -2.39
CA ASN A 211 -0.73 15.15 -0.95
C ASN A 211 -1.88 14.44 -0.21
N LYS A 212 -3.12 14.54 -0.72
CA LYS A 212 -4.29 13.83 -0.17
C LYS A 212 -4.14 12.32 -0.35
N GLU A 213 -3.77 11.85 -1.54
CA GLU A 213 -3.50 10.43 -1.77
C GLU A 213 -2.34 9.91 -0.93
N LYS A 214 -1.23 10.67 -0.85
CA LYS A 214 -0.12 10.31 0.04
C LYS A 214 -0.60 10.21 1.49
N ALA A 215 -1.47 11.11 1.95
CA ALA A 215 -2.01 11.06 3.29
C ALA A 215 -2.84 9.80 3.56
N ILE A 216 -3.67 9.37 2.61
CA ILE A 216 -4.45 8.12 2.69
C ILE A 216 -3.50 6.92 2.84
N MET A 217 -2.48 6.82 1.98
CA MET A 217 -1.50 5.73 2.07
C MET A 217 -0.72 5.75 3.40
N ASN A 218 -0.34 6.93 3.89
CA ASN A 218 0.32 7.05 5.19
C ASN A 218 -0.62 6.66 6.35
N GLN A 219 -1.92 6.99 6.26
CA GLN A 219 -2.91 6.57 7.25
C GLN A 219 -3.04 5.05 7.29
N PHE A 220 -3.06 4.37 6.14
CA PHE A 220 -3.04 2.90 6.07
C PHE A 220 -1.82 2.32 6.81
N ILE A 221 -0.63 2.82 6.51
CA ILE A 221 0.63 2.39 7.16
C ILE A 221 0.58 2.62 8.68
N MET A 222 0.03 3.76 9.11
CA MET A 222 -0.09 4.09 10.53
C MET A 222 -1.14 3.25 11.27
N TYR A 223 -2.24 2.90 10.61
CA TYR A 223 -3.25 2.02 11.16
C TYR A 223 -2.65 0.64 11.48
N ASP A 224 -1.86 0.11 10.56
CA ASP A 224 -1.15 -1.16 10.74
C ASP A 224 -0.13 -1.09 11.88
N LEU A 225 0.67 -0.03 11.94
CA LEU A 225 1.59 0.23 13.06
C LEU A 225 0.87 0.24 14.41
N ARG A 226 -0.30 0.86 14.50
CA ARG A 226 -1.09 0.90 15.75
C ARG A 226 -1.57 -0.48 16.15
N ASN A 227 -2.09 -1.27 15.22
CA ASN A 227 -2.66 -2.58 15.51
C ASN A 227 -1.62 -3.57 16.08
N MET A 228 -0.39 -3.53 15.58
CA MET A 228 0.71 -4.40 16.05
C MET A 228 1.12 -4.19 17.51
N THR A 229 0.78 -3.04 18.09
CA THR A 229 1.17 -2.69 19.46
C THR A 229 0.21 -3.27 20.50
N ARG A 230 -0.87 -3.91 20.03
CA ARG A 230 -1.74 -4.74 20.84
C ARG A 230 -1.11 -6.14 20.91
N SER A 231 -0.70 -6.56 22.11
CA SER A 231 -0.02 -7.84 22.40
C SER A 231 -0.71 -9.11 21.88
N ASN A 232 -2.01 -9.03 21.54
CA ASN A 232 -2.80 -10.10 20.92
C ASN A 232 -3.10 -9.85 19.44
N TYR A 233 -2.24 -9.15 18.70
CA TYR A 233 -2.41 -9.00 17.25
C TYR A 233 -2.10 -10.31 16.52
N SER A 234 -3.03 -11.27 16.62
CA SER A 234 -3.29 -12.19 15.51
C SER A 234 -4.04 -11.37 14.47
N ASN A 235 -3.38 -10.88 13.43
CA ASN A 235 -4.12 -10.32 12.30
C ASN A 235 -5.07 -11.43 11.78
N PRO A 236 -6.40 -11.24 11.77
CA PRO A 236 -7.31 -12.23 11.21
C PRO A 236 -7.01 -12.55 9.73
N GLY A 237 -6.27 -11.67 9.04
CA GLY A 237 -5.78 -11.82 7.67
C GLY A 237 -4.35 -12.37 7.51
N ASN A 238 -3.82 -13.13 8.48
CA ASN A 238 -2.47 -13.70 8.48
C ASN A 238 -2.17 -14.76 7.40
N ASN A 239 -2.90 -14.73 6.29
CA ASN A 239 -2.76 -15.74 5.25
C ASN A 239 -2.89 -15.14 3.85
N THR A 240 -1.89 -14.37 3.43
CA THR A 240 -1.73 -13.93 2.03
C THR A 240 -1.88 -15.09 1.05
N VAL A 241 -1.40 -16.29 1.40
CA VAL A 241 -1.54 -17.47 0.54
C VAL A 241 -3.01 -17.82 0.32
N ASN A 242 -3.82 -17.88 1.38
CA ASN A 242 -5.26 -18.15 1.26
C ASN A 242 -5.99 -17.01 0.57
N GLN A 243 -5.66 -15.75 0.87
CA GLN A 243 -6.28 -14.61 0.18
C GLN A 243 -5.98 -14.64 -1.31
N LEU A 244 -4.72 -14.86 -1.69
CA LEU A 244 -4.32 -14.99 -3.08
C LEU A 244 -5.00 -16.20 -3.74
N ARG A 245 -5.13 -17.33 -3.04
CA ARG A 245 -5.89 -18.50 -3.53
C ARG A 245 -7.35 -18.19 -3.75
N THR A 246 -8.02 -17.54 -2.81
CA THR A 246 -9.42 -17.14 -2.96
C THR A 246 -9.58 -16.16 -4.11
N PHE A 247 -8.71 -15.15 -4.18
CA PHE A 247 -8.73 -14.12 -5.21
C PHE A 247 -8.53 -14.70 -6.61
N LEU A 248 -7.46 -15.48 -6.81
CA LEU A 248 -7.14 -16.08 -8.12
C LEU A 248 -8.10 -17.20 -8.56
N ASN A 249 -8.87 -17.77 -7.64
CA ASN A 249 -9.90 -18.77 -7.96
C ASN A 249 -11.31 -18.18 -8.03
N ASP A 250 -11.47 -16.88 -7.80
CA ASP A 250 -12.75 -16.21 -7.98
C ASP A 250 -13.12 -16.20 -9.48
N THR A 251 -14.12 -17.01 -9.83
CA THR A 251 -14.57 -17.17 -11.21
C THR A 251 -15.13 -15.89 -11.81
N SER A 252 -15.57 -14.93 -10.99
CA SER A 252 -16.07 -13.63 -11.47
C SER A 252 -14.96 -12.75 -12.05
N ASN A 253 -13.71 -12.94 -11.63
CA ASN A 253 -12.56 -12.19 -12.12
C ASN A 253 -11.94 -12.81 -13.38
N GLY A 254 -12.24 -14.07 -13.66
CA GLY A 254 -11.85 -14.75 -14.91
C GLY A 254 -10.33 -14.83 -15.14
N PHE A 255 -9.54 -14.96 -14.07
CA PHE A 255 -8.09 -15.03 -14.17
C PHE A 255 -7.61 -16.24 -14.99
N LYS A 256 -6.68 -16.00 -15.91
CA LYS A 256 -5.94 -17.08 -16.62
C LYS A 256 -4.48 -17.01 -16.25
N TYR A 257 -3.94 -18.13 -15.78
CA TYR A 257 -2.55 -18.24 -15.37
C TYR A 257 -2.12 -19.72 -15.37
N ASN A 258 -0.81 -19.94 -15.37
CA ASN A 258 -0.20 -21.24 -15.25
C ASN A 258 -0.39 -21.80 -13.82
N LYS A 259 -1.43 -22.63 -13.66
CA LYS A 259 -1.74 -23.29 -12.38
C LYS A 259 -0.60 -24.16 -11.86
N ALA A 260 0.33 -24.64 -12.69
CA ALA A 260 1.46 -25.42 -12.22
C ALA A 260 2.47 -24.57 -11.43
N LYS A 261 2.64 -23.29 -11.81
CA LYS A 261 3.44 -22.30 -11.04
C LYS A 261 2.77 -21.86 -9.73
N PHE A 262 1.48 -22.13 -9.58
CA PHE A 262 0.67 -21.76 -8.40
C PHE A 262 0.54 -22.88 -7.35
N ARG A 263 1.20 -24.01 -7.54
CA ARG A 263 1.16 -25.16 -6.63
C ARG A 263 2.11 -24.99 -5.45
#